data_AF-A0A7S3H8Y0-F1
#
_entry.id   AF-A0A7S3H8Y0-F1
#
_cell.length_a   1.000
_cell.length_b   1.000
_cell.length_c   1.000
_cell.angle_alpha   90.00
_cell.angle_beta   90.00
_cell.angle_gamma   90.00
#
_symmetry.space_group_name_H-M   'P 1'
#
loop_
_entity.id
_entity.type
_entity.pdbx_description
1 polymer ?
#
loop_
_entity_poly.entity_id
_entity_poly.type
_entity_poly.pdbx_seq_one_letter_code
_entity_poly.pdbx_strand_id
1 'polypeptide(L)'
;ETRIKSTIPMGNGHAHIHKEIPVAPSYIDKHLVVAEAEVSSLVSRLDATFSAPTINYDYFVQLCDKIGMDASTCIRSFGTLGGGNHFIEINQESRTSEYYLTVHSGSRAFGMKLFEYHNAKVDKTLKHLNTADSLEYCIDMIVAQHLARMNRHIMLQLILRELDLDYDETRLIESTHNYIDFSRGILRKGAIPAELGELCIVALNMRDGILICRGKGNEDWNYSCAHGCGRHMSRSEARRRIKLKDYKKVMHDVVSSSVCEATLDEAPQAYKDVDLVVAALEPTVTIEKHLISVLNLKGTD
;
A
#
# COMPACT_ATOMS: atom_id res chain seq x y z
N GLU A 1 18.68 -10.37 -0.20
CA GLU A 1 17.79 -10.68 0.95
C GLU A 1 18.27 -10.10 2.27
N THR A 2 19.38 -10.58 2.84
CA THR A 2 19.85 -10.20 4.20
C THR A 2 19.92 -8.68 4.42
N ARG A 3 20.55 -7.96 3.47
CA ARG A 3 20.66 -6.49 3.48
C ARG A 3 19.29 -5.80 3.60
N ILE A 4 18.30 -6.20 2.80
CA ILE A 4 16.95 -5.63 2.84
C ILE A 4 16.26 -5.92 4.17
N LYS A 5 16.38 -7.15 4.68
CA LYS A 5 15.78 -7.56 5.97
C LYS A 5 16.39 -6.86 7.18
N SER A 6 17.69 -6.54 7.15
CA SER A 6 18.31 -5.77 8.22
C SER A 6 17.92 -4.29 8.19
N THR A 7 17.59 -3.76 7.01
CA THR A 7 17.29 -2.34 6.81
C THR A 7 15.81 -2.00 7.01
N ILE A 8 14.91 -2.90 6.61
CA ILE A 8 13.46 -2.67 6.71
C ILE A 8 12.87 -3.56 7.81
N PRO A 9 12.37 -2.98 8.92
CA PRO A 9 11.56 -3.72 9.87
C PRO A 9 10.28 -4.27 9.22
N MET A 10 9.99 -5.54 9.50
CA MET A 10 8.86 -6.29 8.94
C MET A 10 8.11 -7.04 10.03
N GLY A 11 6.80 -7.22 9.88
CA GLY A 11 5.92 -7.81 10.89
C GLY A 11 5.00 -6.80 11.57
N ASN A 12 4.14 -7.27 12.47
CA ASN A 12 3.20 -6.44 13.21
C ASN A 12 3.68 -6.11 14.63
N GLY A 13 3.22 -4.98 15.18
CA GLY A 13 3.49 -4.61 16.56
C GLY A 13 4.73 -3.75 16.78
N HIS A 14 4.94 -3.36 18.03
CA HIS A 14 5.91 -2.32 18.41
C HIS A 14 7.37 -2.79 18.35
N ALA A 15 7.59 -4.12 18.32
CA ALA A 15 8.93 -4.69 18.15
C ALA A 15 9.43 -4.62 16.69
N HIS A 16 8.54 -4.35 15.74
CA HIS A 16 8.81 -4.42 14.29
C HIS A 16 8.82 -3.03 13.63
N ILE A 17 9.31 -2.03 14.36
CA ILE A 17 9.54 -0.66 13.87
C ILE A 17 11.00 -0.26 14.06
N HIS A 18 11.43 0.84 13.43
CA HIS A 18 12.81 1.31 13.53
C HIS A 18 13.16 1.64 14.99
N LYS A 19 14.39 1.39 15.42
CA LYS A 19 14.85 1.77 16.77
C LYS A 19 14.97 3.28 16.92
N GLU A 20 15.54 3.91 15.89
CA GLU A 20 15.67 5.36 15.75
C GLU A 20 14.70 5.89 14.70
N ILE A 21 14.47 7.20 14.70
CA ILE A 21 13.64 7.85 13.68
C ILE A 21 14.34 7.73 12.31
N PRO A 22 13.68 7.15 11.28
CA PRO A 22 14.31 6.85 9.99
C PRO A 22 14.39 8.05 9.04
N VAL A 23 13.73 9.16 9.37
CA VAL A 23 13.62 10.36 8.52
C VAL A 23 13.74 11.65 9.32
N ALA A 24 14.32 12.68 8.72
CA ALA A 24 14.30 14.00 9.31
C ALA A 24 12.87 14.56 9.37
N PRO A 25 12.51 15.40 10.37
CA PRO A 25 11.22 16.07 10.45
C PRO A 25 10.84 16.82 9.16
N SER A 26 11.83 17.45 8.50
CA SER A 26 11.64 18.15 7.23
C SER A 26 11.19 17.26 6.07
N TYR A 27 11.39 15.94 6.17
CA TYR A 27 10.85 14.99 5.19
C TYR A 27 9.34 14.79 5.39
N ILE A 28 8.87 14.76 6.64
CA ILE A 28 7.45 14.66 6.98
C ILE A 28 6.74 15.94 6.49
N ASP A 29 7.33 17.11 6.75
CA ASP A 29 6.78 18.40 6.34
C ASP A 29 6.50 18.46 4.83
N LYS A 30 7.38 17.90 3.99
CA LYS A 30 7.17 17.86 2.53
C LYS A 30 5.87 17.13 2.15
N HIS A 31 5.55 16.03 2.81
CA HIS A 31 4.31 15.29 2.56
C HIS A 31 3.09 16.01 3.13
N LEU A 32 3.23 16.68 4.27
CA LEU A 32 2.14 17.44 4.90
C LEU A 32 1.76 18.68 4.08
N VAL A 33 2.73 19.36 3.44
CA VAL A 33 2.46 20.47 2.52
C VAL A 33 1.60 20.04 1.33
N VAL A 34 1.86 18.86 0.76
CA VAL A 34 1.04 18.31 -0.33
C VAL A 34 -0.36 17.94 0.17
N ALA A 35 -0.45 17.36 1.37
CA ALA A 35 -1.72 17.06 2.01
C ALA A 35 -2.54 18.35 2.28
N GLU A 36 -1.90 19.42 2.73
CA GLU A 36 -2.54 20.74 2.96
C GLU A 36 -3.17 21.31 1.69
N ALA A 37 -2.46 21.22 0.57
CA ALA A 37 -2.95 21.68 -0.72
C ALA A 37 -4.18 20.88 -1.17
N GLU A 38 -4.18 19.56 -0.97
CA GLU A 38 -5.31 18.69 -1.28
C GLU A 38 -6.51 18.95 -0.34
N VAL A 39 -6.27 19.17 0.95
CA VAL A 39 -7.29 19.56 1.93
C VAL A 39 -7.93 20.90 1.54
N SER A 40 -7.12 21.89 1.19
CA SER A 40 -7.61 23.20 0.75
C SER A 40 -8.48 23.08 -0.50
N SER A 41 -8.04 22.26 -1.46
CA SER A 41 -8.78 21.94 -2.69
C SER A 41 -10.11 21.24 -2.38
N LEU A 42 -10.15 20.27 -1.47
CA LEU A 42 -11.37 19.61 -1.03
C LEU A 42 -12.35 20.60 -0.37
N VAL A 43 -11.87 21.37 0.61
CA VAL A 43 -12.71 22.31 1.38
C VAL A 43 -13.34 23.34 0.46
N SER A 44 -12.56 23.94 -0.45
CA SER A 44 -13.07 24.91 -1.43
C SER A 44 -14.17 24.36 -2.35
N ARG A 45 -14.23 23.04 -2.58
CA ARG A 45 -15.31 22.41 -3.36
C ARG A 45 -16.56 22.12 -2.53
N LEU A 46 -16.41 21.84 -1.23
CA LEU A 46 -17.50 21.37 -0.38
C LEU A 46 -18.28 22.50 0.29
N ASP A 47 -17.62 23.55 0.77
CA ASP A 47 -18.27 24.69 1.42
C ASP A 47 -17.31 25.88 1.56
N ALA A 48 -17.74 27.08 1.15
CA ALA A 48 -16.94 28.30 1.32
C ALA A 48 -16.91 28.81 2.77
N THR A 49 -17.72 28.25 3.67
CA THR A 49 -17.82 28.71 5.07
C THR A 49 -16.85 28.01 6.03
N PHE A 50 -16.26 26.89 5.63
CA PHE A 50 -15.29 26.15 6.44
C PHE A 50 -13.87 26.63 6.15
N SER A 51 -13.14 27.05 7.20
CA SER A 51 -11.72 27.33 7.08
C SER A 51 -10.94 26.01 7.15
N ALA A 52 -10.23 25.68 6.09
CA ALA A 52 -9.33 24.52 6.07
C ALA A 52 -8.32 24.60 7.23
N PRO A 53 -8.07 23.51 7.97
CA PRO A 53 -7.01 23.49 8.97
C PRO A 53 -5.64 23.56 8.29
N THR A 54 -4.67 24.14 8.99
CA THR A 54 -3.26 24.07 8.57
C THR A 54 -2.75 22.64 8.80
N ILE A 55 -2.26 21.99 7.76
CA ILE A 55 -1.76 20.61 7.84
C ILE A 55 -0.23 20.66 7.97
N ASN A 56 0.25 20.81 9.20
CA ASN A 56 1.67 20.87 9.54
C ASN A 56 2.06 19.78 10.56
N TYR A 57 3.32 19.77 10.99
CA TYR A 57 3.81 18.78 11.96
C TYR A 57 2.99 18.76 13.26
N ASP A 58 2.57 19.92 13.76
CA ASP A 58 1.74 20.02 14.97
C ASP A 58 0.37 19.37 14.75
N TYR A 59 -0.24 19.59 13.58
CA TYR A 59 -1.48 18.89 13.20
C TYR A 59 -1.28 17.38 13.18
N PHE A 60 -0.18 16.88 12.62
CA PHE A 60 0.15 15.46 12.62
C PHE A 60 0.28 14.89 14.05
N VAL A 61 0.94 15.60 14.96
CA VAL A 61 1.08 15.19 16.37
C VAL A 61 -0.29 15.16 17.06
N GLN A 62 -1.12 16.17 16.85
CA GLN A 62 -2.49 16.22 17.39
C GLN A 62 -3.37 15.10 16.82
N LEU A 63 -3.23 14.78 15.53
CA LEU A 63 -3.93 13.67 14.90
C LEU A 63 -3.48 12.33 15.50
N CYS A 64 -2.19 12.15 15.78
CA CYS A 64 -1.69 10.97 16.47
C CYS A 64 -2.32 10.82 17.87
N ASP A 65 -2.34 11.90 18.66
CA ASP A 65 -2.99 11.91 19.99
C ASP A 65 -4.48 11.59 19.89
N LYS A 66 -5.19 12.22 18.94
CA LYS A 66 -6.62 12.01 18.66
C LYS A 66 -6.97 10.55 18.41
N ILE A 67 -6.13 9.82 17.68
CA ILE A 67 -6.34 8.39 17.36
C ILE A 67 -5.69 7.44 18.39
N GLY A 68 -5.19 7.99 19.51
CA GLY A 68 -4.54 7.23 20.58
C GLY A 68 -3.26 6.53 20.12
N MET A 69 -2.41 7.24 19.36
CA MET A 69 -1.12 6.78 18.90
C MET A 69 -0.02 7.74 19.36
N ASP A 70 1.03 7.22 19.99
CA ASP A 70 2.21 8.04 20.29
C ASP A 70 2.88 8.49 18.99
N ALA A 71 3.11 9.79 18.83
CA ALA A 71 3.67 10.37 17.60
C ALA A 71 5.08 9.84 17.30
N SER A 72 5.92 9.65 18.33
CA SER A 72 7.26 9.08 18.15
C SER A 72 7.19 7.63 17.61
N THR A 73 6.30 6.82 18.17
CA THR A 73 6.00 5.47 17.69
C THR A 73 5.48 5.48 16.25
N CYS A 74 4.62 6.44 15.90
CA CYS A 74 4.16 6.61 14.52
C CYS A 74 5.31 6.93 13.57
N ILE A 75 6.17 7.88 13.91
CA ILE A 75 7.31 8.28 13.09
C ILE A 75 8.29 7.12 12.89
N ARG A 76 8.59 6.38 13.96
CA ARG A 76 9.45 5.18 13.91
C ARG A 76 8.84 4.04 13.08
N SER A 77 7.52 4.06 12.84
CA SER A 77 6.82 3.09 11.99
C SER A 77 6.88 3.43 10.49
N PHE A 78 7.32 4.62 10.10
CA PHE A 78 7.54 4.94 8.69
C PHE A 78 8.75 4.19 8.14
N GLY A 79 8.72 3.82 6.86
CA GLY A 79 9.73 2.95 6.28
C GLY A 79 9.67 1.50 6.78
N THR A 80 8.49 1.01 7.19
CA THR A 80 8.31 -0.38 7.66
C THR A 80 7.31 -1.13 6.80
N LEU A 81 7.53 -2.44 6.66
CA LEU A 81 6.71 -3.25 5.77
C LEU A 81 5.35 -3.58 6.37
N GLY A 82 5.34 -4.03 7.62
CA GLY A 82 4.18 -4.68 8.23
C GLY A 82 4.05 -6.17 7.96
N GLY A 83 2.93 -6.76 8.41
CA GLY A 83 2.56 -8.14 8.13
C GLY A 83 1.41 -8.27 7.11
N GLY A 84 0.82 -9.47 7.04
CA GLY A 84 -0.28 -9.77 6.13
C GLY A 84 0.16 -9.90 4.66
N ASN A 85 -0.57 -9.25 3.75
CA ASN A 85 -0.26 -9.29 2.31
C ASN A 85 0.77 -8.24 1.88
N HIS A 86 1.40 -7.54 2.81
CA HIS A 86 2.49 -6.62 2.49
C HIS A 86 3.74 -7.41 2.08
N PHE A 87 4.47 -6.88 1.10
CA PHE A 87 5.68 -7.53 0.59
C PHE A 87 6.68 -6.53 0.00
N ILE A 88 7.94 -6.96 -0.06
CA ILE A 88 8.99 -6.35 -0.87
C ILE A 88 9.44 -7.40 -1.87
N GLU A 89 9.51 -7.02 -3.15
CA GLU A 89 9.99 -7.90 -4.21
C GLU A 89 11.11 -7.26 -5.01
N ILE A 90 12.05 -8.09 -5.44
CA ILE A 90 12.82 -7.79 -6.65
C ILE A 90 12.21 -8.68 -7.73
N ASN A 91 11.75 -8.04 -8.80
CA ASN A 91 11.15 -8.72 -9.94
C ASN A 91 12.07 -8.54 -11.16
N GLN A 92 12.17 -9.57 -11.97
CA GLN A 92 12.82 -9.51 -13.28
C GLN A 92 11.76 -9.43 -14.37
N GLU A 93 11.93 -8.52 -15.32
CA GLU A 93 11.02 -8.46 -16.48
C GLU A 93 11.24 -9.68 -17.38
N SER A 94 10.16 -10.34 -17.78
CA SER A 94 10.18 -11.63 -18.47
C SER A 94 10.94 -11.69 -19.80
N ARG A 95 11.11 -10.55 -20.49
CA ARG A 95 11.70 -10.45 -21.83
C ARG A 95 13.06 -9.75 -21.84
N THR A 96 13.50 -9.21 -20.71
CA THR A 96 14.71 -8.38 -20.60
C THR A 96 15.51 -8.73 -19.35
N SER A 97 16.71 -8.16 -19.23
CA SER A 97 17.53 -8.30 -18.03
C SER A 97 17.27 -7.17 -17.02
N GLU A 98 16.14 -6.45 -17.15
CA GLU A 98 15.77 -5.37 -16.25
C GLU A 98 15.20 -5.91 -14.94
N TYR A 99 15.61 -5.30 -13.83
CA TYR A 99 15.10 -5.58 -12.50
C TYR A 99 14.31 -4.39 -11.95
N TYR A 100 13.28 -4.71 -11.18
CA TYR A 100 12.38 -3.75 -10.55
C TYR A 100 12.30 -4.05 -9.06
N LEU A 101 12.34 -2.99 -8.25
CA LEU A 101 12.07 -3.07 -6.82
C LEU A 101 10.62 -2.67 -6.57
N THR A 102 9.85 -3.58 -5.97
CA THR A 102 8.44 -3.37 -5.66
C THR A 102 8.23 -3.36 -4.15
N VAL A 103 7.47 -2.38 -3.65
CA VAL A 103 7.05 -2.32 -2.25
C VAL A 103 5.53 -2.24 -2.19
N HIS A 104 4.90 -3.24 -1.59
CA HIS A 104 3.47 -3.27 -1.32
C HIS A 104 3.22 -3.10 0.18
N SER A 105 2.77 -1.90 0.58
CA SER A 105 2.45 -1.55 1.96
C SER A 105 1.53 -0.33 2.02
N GLY A 106 1.00 -0.04 3.21
CA GLY A 106 0.06 1.05 3.47
C GLY A 106 0.46 1.94 4.66
N SER A 107 -0.55 2.58 5.26
CA SER A 107 -0.47 3.53 6.37
C SER A 107 -0.18 2.91 7.75
N ARG A 108 0.28 1.65 7.79
CA ARG A 108 0.61 0.92 9.02
C ARG A 108 -0.53 0.93 10.06
N ALA A 109 -0.19 1.03 11.35
CA ALA A 109 -1.18 1.10 12.43
C ALA A 109 -1.95 2.42 12.43
N PHE A 110 -1.37 3.50 11.91
CA PHE A 110 -1.97 4.82 11.86
C PHE A 110 -3.32 4.80 11.14
N GLY A 111 -3.38 4.24 9.92
CA GLY A 111 -4.64 4.19 9.17
C GLY A 111 -5.70 3.28 9.82
N MET A 112 -5.29 2.21 10.51
CA MET A 112 -6.24 1.37 11.26
C MET A 112 -6.84 2.14 12.44
N LYS A 113 -6.00 2.81 13.24
CA LYS A 113 -6.45 3.62 14.39
C LYS A 113 -7.33 4.79 13.96
N LEU A 114 -7.01 5.43 12.84
CA LEU A 114 -7.81 6.48 12.24
C LEU A 114 -9.18 5.96 11.78
N PHE A 115 -9.21 4.79 11.13
CA PHE A 115 -10.47 4.12 10.81
C PHE A 115 -11.29 3.80 12.06
N GLU A 116 -10.67 3.22 13.10
CA GLU A 116 -11.34 2.89 14.37
C GLU A 116 -11.94 4.13 15.04
N TYR A 117 -11.19 5.24 15.08
CA TYR A 117 -11.63 6.51 15.63
C TYR A 117 -12.88 7.05 14.93
N HIS A 118 -12.87 7.11 13.59
CA HIS A 118 -14.02 7.62 12.82
C HIS A 118 -15.19 6.64 12.80
N ASN A 119 -14.93 5.34 12.73
CA ASN A 119 -15.96 4.31 12.75
C ASN A 119 -16.76 4.31 14.07
N ALA A 120 -16.14 4.74 15.18
CA ALA A 120 -16.85 4.91 16.45
C ALA A 120 -17.90 6.02 16.43
N LYS A 121 -17.79 7.00 15.52
CA LYS A 121 -18.71 8.12 15.33
C LYS A 121 -19.87 7.81 14.37
N VAL A 122 -19.80 6.70 13.63
CA VAL A 122 -20.82 6.30 12.66
C VAL A 122 -22.14 6.02 13.38
N ASP A 123 -23.22 6.65 12.92
CA ASP A 123 -24.56 6.31 13.38
C ASP A 123 -24.87 4.86 12.95
N LYS A 124 -25.06 3.97 13.93
CA LYS A 124 -25.27 2.54 13.66
C LYS A 124 -26.60 2.23 12.95
N THR A 125 -27.56 3.14 13.04
CA THR A 125 -28.89 3.03 12.41
C THR A 125 -28.82 3.55 10.97
N LEU A 126 -28.31 4.76 10.78
CA LEU A 126 -28.26 5.44 9.49
C LEU A 126 -27.06 5.00 8.63
N LYS A 127 -26.06 4.37 9.24
CA LYS A 127 -24.82 3.88 8.63
C LYS A 127 -24.03 4.98 7.91
N HIS A 128 -24.08 6.20 8.44
CA HIS A 128 -23.28 7.32 7.95
C HIS A 128 -22.69 8.14 9.11
N LEU A 129 -21.73 8.99 8.76
CA LEU A 129 -21.28 10.09 9.61
C LEU A 129 -22.19 11.30 9.37
N ASN A 130 -22.34 12.18 10.37
CA ASN A 130 -22.92 13.49 10.11
C ASN A 130 -21.96 14.34 9.24
N THR A 131 -22.40 15.52 8.79
CA THR A 131 -21.60 16.37 7.89
C THR A 131 -20.25 16.77 8.48
N ALA A 132 -20.21 17.15 9.77
CA ALA A 132 -18.98 17.60 10.42
C ALA A 132 -17.98 16.44 10.55
N ASP A 133 -18.44 15.29 11.05
CA ASP A 133 -17.60 14.10 11.18
C ASP A 133 -17.15 13.53 9.82
N SER A 134 -18.00 13.65 8.78
CA SER A 134 -17.63 13.26 7.41
C SER A 134 -16.50 14.14 6.87
N LEU A 135 -16.58 15.46 7.07
CA LEU A 135 -15.53 16.37 6.63
C LEU A 135 -14.22 16.12 7.38
N GLU A 136 -14.29 15.92 8.70
CA GLU A 136 -13.12 15.55 9.50
C GLU A 136 -12.49 14.24 9.00
N TYR A 137 -13.30 13.21 8.74
CA TYR A 137 -12.83 11.95 8.16
C TYR A 137 -12.14 12.16 6.82
N CYS A 138 -12.71 12.96 5.93
CA CYS A 138 -12.11 13.25 4.62
C CYS A 138 -10.74 13.94 4.74
N ILE A 139 -10.61 14.93 5.63
CA ILE A 139 -9.34 15.64 5.88
C ILE A 139 -8.30 14.67 6.45
N ASP A 140 -8.67 13.91 7.49
CA ASP A 140 -7.80 12.93 8.12
C ASP A 140 -7.35 11.83 7.14
N MET A 141 -8.24 11.41 6.24
CA MET A 141 -7.95 10.43 5.18
C MET A 141 -6.94 10.95 4.17
N ILE A 142 -7.00 12.23 3.78
CA ILE A 142 -5.97 12.85 2.92
C ILE A 142 -4.60 12.71 3.59
N VAL A 143 -4.49 13.05 4.88
CA VAL A 143 -3.24 12.91 5.62
C VAL A 143 -2.78 11.45 5.67
N ALA A 144 -3.68 10.51 5.99
CA ALA A 144 -3.36 9.08 6.04
C ALA A 144 -2.85 8.54 4.68
N GLN A 145 -3.40 9.00 3.57
CA GLN A 145 -2.98 8.63 2.21
C GLN A 145 -1.56 9.12 1.91
N HIS A 146 -1.24 10.38 2.27
CA HIS A 146 0.11 10.93 2.11
C HIS A 146 1.14 10.24 3.02
N LEU A 147 0.78 9.88 4.25
CA LEU A 147 1.64 9.10 5.14
C LEU A 147 1.87 7.67 4.63
N ALA A 148 0.87 7.04 4.00
CA ALA A 148 1.03 5.73 3.37
C ALA A 148 2.01 5.78 2.18
N ARG A 149 1.89 6.83 1.34
CA ARG A 149 2.84 7.10 0.25
C ARG A 149 4.26 7.31 0.81
N MET A 150 4.40 8.17 1.81
CA MET A 150 5.66 8.43 2.50
C MET A 150 6.30 7.14 3.04
N ASN A 151 5.52 6.27 3.67
CA ASN A 151 6.01 4.98 4.17
C ASN A 151 6.67 4.13 3.06
N ARG A 152 6.05 4.06 1.87
CA ARG A 152 6.61 3.34 0.71
C ARG A 152 7.85 4.01 0.15
N HIS A 153 7.85 5.34 0.05
CA HIS A 153 8.99 6.12 -0.47
C HIS A 153 10.22 5.96 0.42
N ILE A 154 10.05 6.00 1.74
CA ILE A 154 11.13 5.76 2.70
C ILE A 154 11.66 4.34 2.53
N MET A 155 10.80 3.32 2.40
CA MET A 155 11.26 1.95 2.14
C MET A 155 12.10 1.85 0.87
N LEU A 156 11.64 2.44 -0.25
CA LEU A 156 12.39 2.45 -1.51
C LEU A 156 13.76 3.13 -1.35
N GLN A 157 13.80 4.30 -0.73
CA GLN A 157 15.04 5.04 -0.50
C GLN A 157 16.02 4.29 0.40
N LEU A 158 15.54 3.71 1.50
CA LEU A 158 16.36 2.92 2.42
C LEU A 158 16.92 1.67 1.72
N ILE A 159 16.10 0.96 0.94
CA ILE A 159 16.52 -0.24 0.22
C ILE A 159 17.53 0.10 -0.87
N LEU A 160 17.26 1.10 -1.70
CA LEU A 160 18.17 1.47 -2.80
C LEU A 160 19.51 1.96 -2.26
N ARG A 161 19.50 2.80 -1.23
CA ARG A 161 20.73 3.21 -0.54
C ARG A 161 21.49 2.01 0.01
N GLU A 162 20.79 1.08 0.65
CA GLU A 162 21.38 -0.16 1.14
C GLU A 162 21.90 -1.04 0.00
N LEU A 163 21.43 -0.91 -1.24
CA LEU A 163 21.93 -1.66 -2.39
C LEU A 163 22.96 -0.87 -3.21
N ASP A 164 23.41 0.28 -2.72
CA ASP A 164 24.33 1.19 -3.41
C ASP A 164 23.77 1.68 -4.76
N LEU A 165 22.45 1.92 -4.81
CA LEU A 165 21.70 2.43 -5.96
C LEU A 165 21.04 3.77 -5.64
N ASP A 166 20.98 4.63 -6.65
CA ASP A 166 20.33 5.94 -6.54
C ASP A 166 18.81 5.82 -6.60
N TYR A 167 18.13 6.56 -5.73
CA TYR A 167 16.67 6.76 -5.81
C TYR A 167 16.37 7.85 -6.84
N ASP A 168 15.68 7.47 -7.91
CA ASP A 168 15.19 8.38 -8.94
C ASP A 168 13.65 8.35 -8.97
N GLU A 169 13.04 9.42 -8.48
CA GLU A 169 11.58 9.53 -8.41
C GLU A 169 10.93 9.55 -9.80
N THR A 170 11.65 9.92 -10.86
CA THR A 170 11.11 9.94 -12.24
C THR A 170 10.84 8.54 -12.79
N ARG A 171 11.42 7.51 -12.15
CA ARG A 171 11.23 6.10 -12.49
C ARG A 171 10.19 5.41 -11.62
N LEU A 172 9.58 6.13 -10.68
CA LEU A 172 8.59 5.59 -9.77
C LEU A 172 7.26 5.34 -10.50
N ILE A 173 6.73 4.12 -10.35
CA ILE A 173 5.35 3.79 -10.70
C ILE A 173 4.63 3.52 -9.38
N GLU A 174 3.48 4.17 -9.17
CA GLU A 174 2.69 4.00 -7.95
C GLU A 174 1.23 3.68 -8.29
N SER A 175 0.63 2.76 -7.54
CA SER A 175 -0.80 2.48 -7.61
C SER A 175 -1.35 2.26 -6.21
N THR A 176 -2.26 3.14 -5.79
CA THR A 176 -2.92 3.01 -4.50
C THR A 176 -4.24 2.25 -4.69
N HIS A 177 -4.50 1.25 -3.84
CA HIS A 177 -5.65 0.37 -3.99
C HIS A 177 -6.69 0.45 -2.87
N ASN A 178 -6.48 1.31 -1.87
CA ASN A 178 -7.43 1.62 -0.79
C ASN A 178 -7.33 3.12 -0.49
N TYR A 179 -8.19 3.93 -1.08
CA TYR A 179 -8.16 5.38 -0.94
C TYR A 179 -9.46 6.02 -1.44
N ILE A 180 -9.60 7.32 -1.16
CA ILE A 180 -10.62 8.18 -1.73
C ILE A 180 -9.92 9.18 -2.64
N ASP A 181 -10.33 9.20 -3.91
CA ASP A 181 -10.00 10.25 -4.86
C ASP A 181 -11.00 11.39 -4.69
N PHE A 182 -10.61 12.38 -3.89
CA PHE A 182 -11.46 13.54 -3.60
C PHE A 182 -11.66 14.47 -4.80
N SER A 183 -10.83 14.37 -5.85
CA SER A 183 -10.97 15.17 -7.06
C SER A 183 -12.13 14.69 -7.93
N ARG A 184 -12.37 13.37 -7.94
CA ARG A 184 -13.45 12.71 -8.71
C ARG A 184 -14.61 12.22 -7.85
N GLY A 185 -14.48 12.24 -6.52
CA GLY A 185 -15.47 11.65 -5.61
C GLY A 185 -15.52 10.12 -5.69
N ILE A 186 -14.40 9.47 -6.01
CA ILE A 186 -14.34 8.01 -6.21
C ILE A 186 -13.68 7.35 -4.99
N LEU A 187 -14.39 6.40 -4.38
CA LEU A 187 -13.83 5.51 -3.36
C LEU A 187 -13.35 4.21 -4.01
N ARG A 188 -12.09 3.84 -3.79
CA ARG A 188 -11.54 2.56 -4.25
C ARG A 188 -11.10 1.71 -3.06
N LYS A 189 -11.59 0.47 -3.01
CA LYS A 189 -11.20 -0.55 -2.02
C LYS A 189 -10.88 -1.86 -2.73
N GLY A 190 -9.62 -2.24 -2.75
CA GLY A 190 -9.12 -3.35 -3.57
C GLY A 190 -9.18 -3.08 -5.07
N ALA A 191 -9.12 -1.81 -5.49
CA ALA A 191 -9.12 -1.40 -6.89
C ALA A 191 -8.15 -0.23 -7.09
N ILE A 192 -7.50 -0.16 -8.24
CA ILE A 192 -6.51 0.88 -8.60
C ILE A 192 -7.09 1.82 -9.66
N PRO A 193 -6.59 3.07 -9.77
CA PRO A 193 -6.90 3.91 -10.92
C PRO A 193 -6.33 3.29 -12.21
N ALA A 194 -7.05 3.48 -13.31
CA ALA A 194 -6.69 3.02 -14.65
C ALA A 194 -7.20 4.03 -15.70
N GLU A 195 -6.85 5.30 -15.49
CA GLU A 195 -7.13 6.38 -16.43
C GLU A 195 -6.47 6.12 -17.78
N LEU A 196 -7.01 6.71 -18.85
CA LEU A 196 -6.48 6.50 -20.19
C LEU A 196 -5.00 6.88 -20.26
N GLY A 197 -4.13 5.90 -20.54
CA GLY A 197 -2.70 6.10 -20.68
C GLY A 197 -1.90 6.08 -19.37
N GLU A 198 -2.54 6.06 -18.20
CA GLU A 198 -1.88 6.01 -16.89
C GLU A 198 -1.22 4.65 -16.64
N LEU A 199 0.00 4.63 -16.10
CA LEU A 199 0.64 3.38 -15.68
C LEU A 199 0.08 2.92 -14.33
N CYS A 200 -0.25 1.64 -14.24
CA CYS A 200 -0.76 1.03 -13.02
C CYS A 200 -0.12 -0.34 -12.75
N ILE A 201 -0.15 -0.76 -11.48
CA ILE A 201 0.48 -2.00 -11.01
C ILE A 201 -0.61 -2.96 -10.55
N VAL A 202 -0.61 -4.18 -11.09
CA VAL A 202 -1.46 -5.28 -10.63
C VAL A 202 -0.59 -6.34 -9.97
N ALA A 203 -0.79 -6.58 -8.68
CA ALA A 203 -0.04 -7.56 -7.92
C ALA A 203 -0.64 -8.96 -8.04
N LEU A 204 0.14 -9.95 -8.52
CA LEU A 204 -0.35 -11.31 -8.67
C LEU A 204 -0.20 -12.09 -7.36
N ASN A 205 0.83 -12.93 -7.27
CA ASN A 205 1.22 -13.63 -6.05
C ASN A 205 2.74 -13.67 -5.98
N MET A 206 3.26 -14.13 -4.84
CA MET A 206 4.70 -14.14 -4.54
C MET A 206 5.59 -14.94 -5.53
N ARG A 207 5.02 -15.80 -6.37
CA ARG A 207 5.74 -16.48 -7.47
C ARG A 207 5.61 -15.69 -8.77
N ASP A 208 4.38 -15.36 -9.14
CA ASP A 208 4.08 -14.80 -10.46
C ASP A 208 4.36 -13.30 -10.55
N GLY A 209 4.65 -12.65 -9.43
CA GLY A 209 5.10 -11.27 -9.32
C GLY A 209 4.01 -10.24 -9.64
N ILE A 210 4.32 -9.28 -10.50
CA ILE A 210 3.45 -8.14 -10.78
C ILE A 210 3.35 -7.85 -12.27
N LEU A 211 2.28 -7.18 -12.67
CA LEU A 211 2.09 -6.63 -14.00
C LEU A 211 2.23 -5.11 -13.96
N ILE A 212 3.00 -4.54 -14.88
CA ILE A 212 2.89 -3.13 -15.23
C ILE A 212 1.90 -3.04 -16.37
N CYS A 213 0.87 -2.24 -16.16
CA CYS A 213 -0.26 -2.08 -17.07
C CYS A 213 -0.44 -0.62 -17.43
N ARG A 214 -1.13 -0.36 -18.54
CA ARG A 214 -1.58 0.97 -18.95
C ARG A 214 -3.10 1.03 -18.98
N GLY A 215 -3.69 2.01 -18.31
CA GLY A 215 -5.14 2.19 -18.22
C GLY A 215 -5.78 2.46 -19.59
N LYS A 216 -6.93 1.83 -19.82
CA LYS A 216 -7.78 2.07 -21.00
C LYS A 216 -8.80 3.19 -20.77
N GLY A 217 -8.92 3.70 -19.54
CA GLY A 217 -9.88 4.76 -19.20
C GLY A 217 -11.33 4.32 -19.31
N ASN A 218 -11.64 3.10 -18.86
CA ASN A 218 -12.98 2.54 -18.97
C ASN A 218 -13.99 3.27 -18.05
N GLU A 219 -14.93 4.00 -18.65
CA GLU A 219 -15.91 4.84 -17.94
C GLU A 219 -16.91 4.00 -17.13
N ASP A 220 -17.34 2.85 -17.66
CA ASP A 220 -18.28 1.95 -16.97
C ASP A 220 -17.72 1.41 -15.64
N TRP A 221 -16.40 1.50 -15.48
CA TRP A 221 -15.66 1.01 -14.31
C TRP A 221 -15.10 2.16 -13.47
N ASN A 222 -15.60 3.39 -13.62
CA ASN A 222 -15.08 4.59 -12.96
C ASN A 222 -13.57 4.73 -13.14
N TYR A 223 -13.07 4.47 -14.35
CA TYR A 223 -11.65 4.56 -14.70
C TYR A 223 -10.78 3.73 -13.74
N SER A 224 -11.22 2.52 -13.40
CA SER A 224 -10.59 1.66 -12.39
C SER A 224 -10.24 0.28 -12.93
N CYS A 225 -9.30 -0.38 -12.26
CA CYS A 225 -8.85 -1.74 -12.54
C CYS A 225 -8.72 -2.54 -11.23
N ALA A 226 -8.69 -3.87 -11.32
CA ALA A 226 -8.39 -4.72 -10.17
C ALA A 226 -6.94 -4.51 -9.69
N HIS A 227 -6.72 -4.51 -8.38
CA HIS A 227 -5.37 -4.33 -7.81
C HIS A 227 -4.52 -5.61 -7.81
N GLY A 228 -5.13 -6.79 -7.95
CA GLY A 228 -4.42 -8.05 -7.87
C GLY A 228 -5.27 -9.31 -8.00
N CYS A 229 -4.64 -10.50 -7.92
CA CYS A 229 -5.29 -11.78 -8.19
C CYS A 229 -6.46 -12.14 -7.26
N GLY A 230 -6.51 -11.55 -6.06
CA GLY A 230 -7.47 -11.92 -5.04
C GLY A 230 -7.30 -13.36 -4.56
N ARG A 231 -7.81 -13.64 -3.36
CA ARG A 231 -7.72 -14.97 -2.76
C ARG A 231 -8.87 -15.85 -3.26
N HIS A 232 -8.60 -17.12 -3.51
CA HIS A 232 -9.66 -18.12 -3.70
C HIS A 232 -9.84 -18.99 -2.44
N MET A 233 -8.87 -19.00 -1.53
CA MET A 233 -8.98 -19.63 -0.20
C MET A 233 -8.93 -18.58 0.92
N SER A 234 -9.73 -18.82 1.97
CA SER A 234 -9.57 -18.05 3.22
C SER A 234 -8.21 -18.32 3.86
N ARG A 235 -7.76 -17.44 4.77
CA ARG A 235 -6.47 -17.64 5.46
C ARG A 235 -6.44 -18.93 6.28
N SER A 236 -7.53 -19.22 6.99
CA SER A 236 -7.66 -20.44 7.79
C SER A 236 -7.71 -21.69 6.93
N GLU A 237 -8.38 -21.63 5.78
CA GLU A 237 -8.43 -22.75 4.84
C GLU A 237 -7.06 -23.03 4.21
N ALA A 238 -6.35 -21.98 3.78
CA ALA A 238 -5.02 -22.10 3.21
C ALA A 238 -4.04 -22.76 4.19
N ARG A 239 -4.00 -22.31 5.45
CA ARG A 239 -3.17 -22.91 6.51
C ARG A 239 -3.50 -24.38 6.79
N ARG A 240 -4.74 -24.80 6.59
CA ARG A 240 -5.17 -26.19 6.80
C ARG A 240 -4.84 -27.10 5.61
N ARG A 241 -4.94 -26.58 4.39
CA ARG A 241 -4.87 -27.39 3.16
C ARG A 241 -3.50 -27.39 2.49
N ILE A 242 -2.79 -26.26 2.52
CA ILE A 242 -1.51 -26.11 1.83
C ILE A 242 -0.43 -26.73 2.71
N LYS A 243 0.35 -27.65 2.13
CA LYS A 243 1.49 -28.25 2.81
C LYS A 243 2.74 -27.43 2.52
N LEU A 244 3.59 -27.22 3.53
CA LEU A 244 4.84 -26.47 3.37
C LEU A 244 5.76 -27.06 2.28
N LYS A 245 5.75 -28.39 2.09
CA LYS A 245 6.50 -29.04 1.02
C LYS A 245 6.05 -28.57 -0.37
N ASP A 246 4.75 -28.47 -0.59
CA ASP A 246 4.18 -28.06 -1.88
C ASP A 246 4.39 -26.56 -2.11
N TYR A 247 4.28 -25.77 -1.04
CA TYR A 247 4.61 -24.34 -1.07
C TYR A 247 6.08 -24.10 -1.47
N LYS A 248 7.03 -24.78 -0.82
CA LYS A 248 8.47 -24.73 -1.17
C LYS A 248 8.74 -25.16 -2.61
N LYS A 249 8.03 -26.18 -3.10
CA LYS A 249 8.15 -26.65 -4.48
C LYS A 249 7.73 -25.57 -5.49
N VAL A 250 6.60 -24.90 -5.24
CA VAL A 250 6.09 -23.86 -6.15
C VAL A 250 6.98 -22.60 -6.12
N MET A 251 7.61 -22.31 -4.99
CA MET A 251 8.50 -21.15 -4.81
C MET A 251 9.98 -21.43 -5.10
N HIS A 252 10.34 -22.58 -5.69
CA HIS A 252 11.74 -23.00 -5.77
C HIS A 252 12.67 -22.03 -6.53
N ASP A 253 12.14 -21.28 -7.50
CA ASP A 253 12.88 -20.28 -8.28
C ASP A 253 12.90 -18.89 -7.63
N VAL A 254 12.17 -18.70 -6.53
CA VAL A 254 12.05 -17.42 -5.83
C VAL A 254 12.84 -17.47 -4.54
N VAL A 255 13.83 -16.59 -4.41
CA VAL A 255 14.54 -16.42 -3.14
C VAL A 255 13.58 -15.83 -2.11
N SER A 256 13.27 -16.59 -1.07
CA SER A 256 12.38 -16.10 -0.02
C SER A 256 12.56 -16.88 1.29
N SER A 257 13.09 -16.22 2.32
CA SER A 257 13.03 -16.74 3.69
C SER A 257 11.62 -16.68 4.29
N SER A 258 10.67 -16.06 3.60
CA SER A 258 9.28 -15.99 4.02
C SER A 258 8.48 -17.25 3.66
N VAL A 259 9.07 -18.27 3.02
CA VAL A 259 8.40 -19.56 2.76
C VAL A 259 8.44 -20.46 3.99
N CYS A 260 7.47 -20.29 4.88
CA CYS A 260 7.37 -21.00 6.17
C CYS A 260 5.91 -21.28 6.57
N GLU A 261 5.70 -21.98 7.69
CA GLU A 261 4.35 -22.31 8.20
C GLU A 261 3.49 -21.06 8.45
N ALA A 262 4.11 -19.98 8.94
CA ALA A 262 3.42 -18.74 9.28
C ALA A 262 2.83 -18.01 8.06
N THR A 263 3.31 -18.30 6.85
CA THR A 263 2.92 -17.63 5.60
C THR A 263 2.20 -18.56 4.63
N LEU A 264 1.74 -19.73 5.09
CA LEU A 264 0.95 -20.65 4.25
C LEU A 264 -0.30 -19.99 3.66
N ASP A 265 -0.88 -19.03 4.38
CA ASP A 265 -2.00 -18.26 3.83
C ASP A 265 -1.60 -17.39 2.65
N GLU A 266 -0.33 -17.07 2.44
CA GLU A 266 0.13 -16.19 1.36
C GLU A 266 0.80 -16.98 0.22
N ALA A 267 0.79 -18.31 0.28
CA ALA A 267 1.32 -19.17 -0.76
C ALA A 267 0.57 -18.96 -2.11
N PRO A 268 1.24 -19.14 -3.27
CA PRO A 268 0.60 -18.98 -4.59
C PRO A 268 -0.68 -19.79 -4.74
N GLN A 269 -0.73 -20.99 -4.15
CA GLN A 269 -1.92 -21.84 -4.18
C GLN A 269 -3.13 -21.29 -3.40
N ALA A 270 -3.03 -20.17 -2.68
CA ALA A 270 -4.16 -19.51 -2.04
C ALA A 270 -4.86 -18.47 -2.95
N TYR A 271 -4.22 -18.10 -4.06
CA TYR A 271 -4.66 -17.04 -4.98
C TYR A 271 -5.34 -17.60 -6.22
N LYS A 272 -6.16 -16.78 -6.88
CA LYS A 272 -6.80 -17.17 -8.15
C LYS A 272 -5.75 -17.42 -9.24
N ASP A 273 -6.17 -18.18 -10.24
CA ASP A 273 -5.39 -18.42 -11.45
C ASP A 273 -5.04 -17.10 -12.15
N VAL A 274 -3.76 -16.96 -12.53
CA VAL A 274 -3.25 -15.76 -13.20
C VAL A 274 -3.88 -15.56 -14.56
N ASP A 275 -4.13 -16.63 -15.32
CA ASP A 275 -4.71 -16.53 -16.67
C ASP A 275 -6.14 -16.00 -16.61
N LEU A 276 -6.90 -16.43 -15.60
CA LEU A 276 -8.25 -15.90 -15.34
C LEU A 276 -8.22 -14.43 -14.94
N VAL A 277 -7.23 -14.02 -14.14
CA VAL A 277 -7.07 -12.62 -13.72
C VAL A 277 -6.70 -11.78 -14.93
N VAL A 278 -5.70 -12.17 -15.71
CA VAL A 278 -5.26 -11.48 -16.93
C VAL A 278 -6.40 -11.31 -17.92
N ALA A 279 -7.22 -12.34 -18.14
CA ALA A 279 -8.40 -12.24 -19.00
C ALA A 279 -9.42 -11.22 -18.47
N ALA A 280 -9.62 -11.15 -17.15
CA ALA A 280 -10.54 -10.19 -16.53
C ALA A 280 -10.03 -8.74 -16.54
N LEU A 281 -8.72 -8.53 -16.71
CA LEU A 281 -8.11 -7.19 -16.81
C LEU A 281 -8.32 -6.53 -18.19
N GLU A 282 -8.62 -7.32 -19.22
CA GLU A 282 -8.66 -6.84 -20.61
C GLU A 282 -9.53 -5.58 -20.79
N PRO A 283 -10.72 -5.45 -20.21
CA PRO A 283 -11.56 -4.25 -20.44
C PRO A 283 -11.00 -2.98 -19.82
N THR A 284 -10.10 -3.07 -18.84
CA THR A 284 -9.67 -1.92 -18.02
C THR A 284 -8.23 -1.50 -18.30
N VAL A 285 -7.36 -2.43 -18.72
CA VAL A 285 -5.94 -2.15 -18.94
C VAL A 285 -5.33 -2.93 -20.10
N THR A 286 -4.23 -2.41 -20.63
CA THR A 286 -3.30 -3.14 -21.51
C THR A 286 -2.07 -3.54 -20.70
N ILE A 287 -1.66 -4.81 -20.75
CA ILE A 287 -0.45 -5.29 -20.05
C ILE A 287 0.78 -4.87 -20.86
N GLU A 288 1.67 -4.10 -20.25
CA GLU A 288 2.91 -3.59 -20.85
C GLU A 288 4.10 -4.50 -20.51
N LYS A 289 4.20 -4.91 -19.24
CA LYS A 289 5.29 -5.77 -18.74
C LYS A 289 4.78 -6.79 -17.73
N HIS A 290 5.36 -7.99 -17.76
CA HIS A 290 5.20 -8.98 -16.70
C HIS A 290 6.53 -9.13 -15.96
N LEU A 291 6.51 -8.79 -14.67
CA LEU A 291 7.68 -8.84 -13.80
C LEU A 291 7.56 -10.04 -12.86
N ILE A 292 8.41 -11.05 -13.07
CA ILE A 292 8.42 -12.30 -12.30
C ILE A 292 9.25 -12.11 -11.04
N SER A 293 8.77 -12.59 -9.90
CA SER A 293 9.49 -12.49 -8.63
C SER A 293 10.78 -13.32 -8.64
N VAL A 294 11.92 -12.69 -8.35
CA VAL A 294 13.20 -13.38 -8.08
C VAL A 294 13.55 -13.35 -6.60
N LEU A 295 13.08 -12.33 -5.89
CA LEU A 295 13.15 -12.19 -4.44
C LEU A 295 11.77 -11.80 -3.93
N ASN A 296 11.25 -12.48 -2.91
CA ASN A 296 10.03 -12.09 -2.21
C ASN A 296 10.24 -12.09 -0.70
N LEU A 297 9.94 -10.96 -0.05
CA LEU A 297 10.06 -10.77 1.39
C LEU A 297 8.72 -10.32 1.96
N LYS A 298 8.33 -10.95 3.07
CA LYS A 298 7.12 -10.62 3.84
C LYS A 298 7.44 -10.50 5.32
N GLY A 299 6.64 -9.70 6.03
CA GLY A 299 6.66 -9.70 7.49
C GLY A 299 6.07 -10.99 8.04
N THR A 300 6.87 -11.69 8.83
CA THR A 300 6.42 -12.80 9.68
C THR A 300 6.24 -12.27 11.10
N ASP A 301 5.10 -12.54 11.71
CA ASP A 301 4.88 -12.30 13.14
C ASP A 301 5.59 -13.38 13.99
#